data_AF-A0A3D2TQ64-F1
#
_entry.id   AF-A0A3D2TQ64-F1
#
_cell.length_a   1.000
_cell.length_b   1.000
_cell.length_c   1.000
_cell.angle_alpha   90.00
_cell.angle_beta   90.00
_cell.angle_gamma   90.00
#
_symmetry.space_group_name_H-M   'P 1'
#
loop_
_entity.id
_entity.type
_entity.pdbx_description
1 polymer ?
#
loop_
_entity_poly.entity_id
_entity_poly.type
_entity_poly.pdbx_seq_one_letter_code
_entity_poly.pdbx_strand_id
1 'polypeptide(L)'
;MASGLVAFALLGFAFGALFDLTEFLNALFGIKFVLDFLMMCVFGVAFFVFLLAYNNGEIRWYYFAVNLAAFLTYYYTLHKFFGNRLCALAKNINNSVKNSAKKLKIGKKSFKKLLHLYK
;
A
#
# COMPACT_ATOMS: atom_id res chain seq x y z
N MET A 1 -0.34 -30.24 8.29
CA MET A 1 0.91 -29.74 7.66
C MET A 1 0.72 -29.04 6.31
N ALA A 2 0.63 -29.75 5.17
CA ALA A 2 0.78 -29.12 3.84
C ALA A 2 -0.23 -28.00 3.51
N SER A 3 -1.50 -28.19 3.84
CA SER A 3 -2.55 -27.17 3.63
C SER A 3 -2.32 -25.89 4.43
N GLY A 4 -1.85 -26.00 5.67
CA GLY A 4 -1.49 -24.84 6.50
C GLY A 4 -0.28 -24.08 5.94
N LEU A 5 0.77 -24.80 5.51
CA LEU A 5 1.95 -24.17 4.92
C LEU A 5 1.61 -23.35 3.67
N VAL A 6 0.76 -23.90 2.79
CA VAL A 6 0.28 -23.18 1.60
C VAL A 6 -0.55 -21.96 2.01
N ALA A 7 -1.42 -22.07 3.01
CA ALA A 7 -2.21 -20.93 3.50
C ALA A 7 -1.32 -19.80 4.03
N PHE A 8 -0.26 -20.13 4.78
CA PHE A 8 0.70 -19.15 5.28
C PHE A 8 1.57 -18.53 4.18
N ALA A 9 1.92 -19.31 3.15
CA ALA A 9 2.61 -18.78 1.98
C ALA A 9 1.73 -17.78 1.23
N LEU A 10 0.46 -18.13 0.96
CA LEU A 10 -0.50 -17.23 0.33
C LEU A 10 -0.72 -15.96 1.16
N LEU A 11 -0.81 -16.09 2.50
CA LEU A 11 -0.88 -14.94 3.40
C LEU A 11 0.35 -14.04 3.28
N GLY A 12 1.56 -14.60 3.13
CA GLY A 12 2.79 -13.83 2.93
C GLY A 12 2.79 -13.07 1.60
N PHE A 13 2.29 -13.68 0.52
CA PHE A 13 2.06 -12.99 -0.76
C PHE A 13 1.01 -11.88 -0.63
N ALA A 14 -0.08 -12.12 0.10
CA ALA A 14 -1.12 -11.12 0.34
C ALA A 14 -0.58 -9.92 1.13
N PHE A 15 0.27 -10.16 2.13
CA PHE A 15 1.00 -9.12 2.85
C PHE A 15 1.90 -8.31 1.93
N GLY A 16 2.61 -8.96 0.99
CA GLY A 16 3.40 -8.28 -0.04
C GLY A 16 2.54 -7.34 -0.90
N ALA A 17 1.39 -7.80 -1.37
CA ALA A 17 0.48 -6.97 -2.16
C ALA A 17 -0.13 -5.80 -1.36
N LEU A 18 -0.47 -6.02 -0.09
CA LEU A 18 -0.92 -4.96 0.80
C LEU A 18 0.18 -3.92 1.04
N PHE A 19 1.43 -4.37 1.16
CA PHE A 19 2.59 -3.48 1.29
C PHE A 19 2.71 -2.55 0.08
N ASP A 20 2.65 -3.08 -1.14
CA ASP A 20 2.65 -2.26 -2.38
C ASP A 20 1.53 -1.22 -2.39
N LEU A 21 0.33 -1.60 -1.95
CA LEU A 21 -0.81 -0.70 -1.84
C LEU A 21 -0.54 0.42 -0.83
N THR A 22 0.05 0.10 0.32
CA THR A 22 0.38 1.12 1.33
C THR A 22 1.48 2.06 0.87
N GLU A 23 2.50 1.57 0.15
CA GLU A 23 3.50 2.46 -0.44
C GLU A 23 2.88 3.40 -1.49
N PHE A 24 1.96 2.88 -2.30
CA PHE A 24 1.21 3.68 -3.25
C PHE A 24 0.38 4.78 -2.56
N LEU A 25 -0.38 4.42 -1.53
CA LEU A 25 -1.17 5.37 -0.74
C LEU A 25 -0.27 6.40 -0.04
N ASN A 26 0.89 5.98 0.46
CA ASN A 26 1.87 6.90 1.03
C ASN A 26 2.40 7.87 -0.05
N ALA A 27 2.68 7.40 -1.27
CA ALA A 27 3.12 8.27 -2.35
C ALA A 27 2.05 9.28 -2.78
N LEU A 28 0.76 8.96 -2.61
CA LEU A 28 -0.36 9.85 -2.87
C LEU A 28 -0.57 10.88 -1.76
N PHE A 29 -0.65 10.44 -0.50
CA PHE A 29 -1.14 11.24 0.62
C PHE A 29 -0.05 11.67 1.62
N GLY A 30 1.13 11.04 1.59
CA GLY A 30 2.24 11.35 2.49
C GLY A 30 2.04 10.92 3.95
N ILE A 31 1.17 9.94 4.20
CA ILE A 31 0.74 9.51 5.55
C ILE A 31 1.44 8.24 6.05
N LYS A 32 2.76 8.11 5.79
CA LYS A 32 3.54 6.89 6.05
C LYS A 32 3.31 6.30 7.44
N PHE A 33 3.41 7.12 8.48
CA PHE A 33 3.29 6.66 9.87
C PHE A 33 1.95 5.95 10.15
N VAL A 34 0.84 6.49 9.65
CA VAL A 34 -0.50 5.91 9.85
C VAL A 34 -0.62 4.58 9.12
N LEU A 35 -0.07 4.50 7.91
CA LEU A 35 -0.10 3.28 7.09
C LEU A 35 0.79 2.19 7.69
N ASP A 36 2.00 2.53 8.16
CA ASP A 36 2.90 1.60 8.84
C ASP A 36 2.25 1.02 10.11
N PHE A 37 1.61 1.87 10.92
CA PHE A 37 0.89 1.44 12.11
C PHE A 37 -0.28 0.51 11.75
N LEU A 38 -1.09 0.87 10.75
CA LEU A 38 -2.21 0.07 10.31
C LEU A 38 -1.77 -1.28 9.76
N MET A 39 -0.67 -1.31 8.99
CA MET A 39 -0.07 -2.54 8.47
C MET A 39 0.41 -3.46 9.58
N MET A 40 1.08 -2.92 10.60
CA MET A 40 1.48 -3.70 11.77
C MET A 40 0.28 -4.37 12.44
N CYS A 41 -0.82 -3.63 12.65
CA CYS A 41 -2.05 -4.17 13.22
C CYS A 41 -2.65 -5.27 12.33
N VAL A 42 -2.79 -5.01 11.02
CA VAL A 42 -3.38 -5.96 10.07
C VAL A 42 -2.54 -7.23 9.98
N PHE A 43 -1.22 -7.11 9.84
CA PHE A 43 -0.33 -8.27 9.74
C PHE A 43 -0.33 -9.10 11.01
N GLY A 44 -0.23 -8.43 12.17
CA GLY A 44 -0.26 -9.11 13.46
C GLY A 44 -1.57 -9.88 13.66
N VAL A 45 -2.71 -9.23 13.46
CA VAL A 45 -4.03 -9.86 13.64
C VAL A 45 -4.25 -10.98 12.61
N ALA A 46 -4.01 -10.73 11.33
CA ALA A 46 -4.24 -11.73 10.28
C ALA A 46 -3.33 -12.96 10.46
N PHE A 47 -2.06 -12.75 10.78
CA PHE A 47 -1.13 -13.85 11.06
C PHE A 47 -1.61 -14.66 12.27
N PHE A 48 -2.05 -14.00 13.35
CA PHE A 48 -2.52 -14.69 14.55
C PHE A 48 -3.81 -15.47 14.30
N VAL A 49 -4.74 -14.93 13.51
CA VAL A 49 -5.98 -15.64 13.10
C VAL A 49 -5.65 -16.90 12.31
N PHE A 50 -4.74 -16.81 11.32
CA PHE A 50 -4.31 -17.98 10.56
C PHE A 50 -3.59 -18.99 11.46
N LEU A 51 -2.81 -18.52 12.42
CA LEU A 51 -2.14 -19.39 13.39
C LEU A 51 -3.15 -20.12 14.26
N LEU A 52 -4.20 -19.48 14.74
CA LEU A 52 -5.26 -20.17 15.48
C LEU A 52 -6.04 -21.17 14.61
N ALA A 53 -6.27 -20.85 13.34
CA ALA A 53 -7.05 -21.69 12.43
C ALA A 53 -6.31 -22.96 11.97
N TYR A 54 -4.98 -22.88 11.80
CA TYR A 54 -4.19 -23.97 11.19
C TYR A 54 -3.20 -24.65 12.14
N ASN A 55 -2.98 -24.12 13.34
CA ASN A 55 -2.05 -24.71 14.29
C ASN A 55 -2.70 -25.84 15.10
N ASN A 56 -2.48 -27.08 14.66
CA ASN A 56 -2.93 -28.30 15.34
C ASN A 56 -1.90 -28.85 16.35
N GLY A 57 -1.23 -27.97 17.11
CA GLY A 57 -0.20 -28.35 18.09
C GLY A 57 1.20 -28.56 17.49
N GLU A 58 1.42 -28.07 16.28
CA GLU A 58 2.70 -28.16 15.57
C GLU A 58 3.64 -26.97 15.92
N ILE A 59 4.92 -27.07 15.53
CA ILE A 59 5.96 -26.10 15.90
C ILE A 59 5.81 -24.73 15.18
N ARG A 60 5.15 -23.77 15.83
CA ARG A 60 4.78 -22.44 15.31
C ARG A 60 5.81 -21.66 14.46
N TRP A 61 7.11 -21.87 14.65
CA TRP A 61 8.15 -21.08 13.96
C TRP A 61 8.19 -21.32 12.45
N TYR A 62 7.87 -22.51 11.94
CA TYR A 62 7.98 -22.76 10.49
C TYR A 62 6.87 -22.03 9.72
N TYR A 63 5.68 -21.82 10.30
CA TYR A 63 4.63 -21.00 9.68
C TYR A 63 5.07 -19.55 9.53
N PHE A 64 5.75 -19.02 10.55
CA PHE A 64 6.35 -17.70 10.48
C PHE A 64 7.44 -17.62 9.40
N ALA A 65 8.34 -18.60 9.36
CA ALA A 65 9.41 -18.65 8.36
C ALA A 65 8.86 -18.73 6.93
N VAL A 66 7.84 -19.54 6.69
CA VAL A 66 7.20 -19.69 5.37
C VAL A 66 6.47 -18.41 4.96
N ASN A 67 5.73 -17.79 5.88
CA ASN A 67 5.06 -16.52 5.61
C ASN A 67 6.08 -15.42 5.28
N LEU A 68 7.16 -15.32 6.05
CA LEU A 68 8.23 -14.37 5.83
C LEU A 68 8.95 -14.63 4.50
N ALA A 69 9.28 -15.88 4.19
CA ALA A 69 9.93 -16.26 2.93
C ALA A 69 9.04 -15.92 1.73
N ALA A 70 7.74 -16.17 1.82
CA ALA A 70 6.76 -15.84 0.80
C ALA A 70 6.62 -14.32 0.60
N PHE A 71 6.55 -13.56 1.70
CA PHE A 71 6.57 -12.10 1.66
C PHE A 71 7.83 -11.54 0.98
N LEU A 72 9.00 -12.04 1.37
CA LEU A 72 10.27 -11.62 0.78
C LEU A 72 10.33 -12.00 -0.71
N THR A 73 9.84 -13.18 -1.07
CA THR A 73 9.75 -13.61 -2.46
C THR A 73 8.87 -12.65 -3.26
N TYR A 74 7.69 -12.28 -2.75
CA TYR A 74 6.85 -11.25 -3.37
C TYR A 74 7.61 -9.94 -3.53
N TYR A 75 8.25 -9.46 -2.46
CA TYR A 75 8.95 -8.17 -2.42
C TYR A 75 10.11 -8.12 -3.43
N TYR A 76 10.87 -9.19 -3.59
CA TYR A 76 11.98 -9.20 -4.57
C TYR A 76 11.53 -9.46 -6.01
N THR A 77 10.35 -10.04 -6.22
CA THR A 77 9.84 -10.38 -7.55
C THR A 77 8.78 -9.39 -8.03
N LEU A 78 7.59 -9.42 -7.45
CA LEU A 78 6.41 -8.70 -7.89
C LEU A 78 6.47 -7.21 -7.56
N HIS A 79 6.94 -6.85 -6.37
CA HIS A 79 7.02 -5.45 -5.96
C HIS A 79 7.93 -4.62 -6.90
N LYS A 80 9.04 -5.19 -7.37
CA LYS A 80 9.92 -4.52 -8.34
C LYS A 80 9.21 -4.18 -9.65
N PHE A 81 8.22 -5.00 -10.05
CA PHE A 81 7.41 -4.77 -11.25
C PHE A 81 6.20 -3.86 -10.99
N PHE A 82 5.44 -4.12 -9.92
CA PHE A 82 4.18 -3.45 -9.62
C PHE A 82 4.37 -2.19 -8.78
N GLY A 83 5.10 -2.25 -7.68
CA GLY A 83 5.38 -1.12 -6.78
C GLY A 83 5.98 0.08 -7.53
N ASN A 84 6.96 -0.14 -8.40
CA ASN A 84 7.55 0.94 -9.22
C ASN A 84 6.54 1.62 -10.15
N ARG A 85 5.64 0.84 -10.77
CA ARG A 85 4.59 1.38 -11.64
C ARG A 85 3.53 2.13 -10.86
N LEU A 86 3.15 1.63 -9.69
CA LEU A 86 2.22 2.29 -8.78
C LEU A 86 2.79 3.63 -8.29
N CYS A 87 4.06 3.66 -7.88
CA CYS A 87 4.72 4.90 -7.49
C CYS A 87 4.80 5.91 -8.66
N ALA A 88 5.05 5.46 -9.89
CA ALA A 88 5.01 6.31 -11.07
C ALA A 88 3.59 6.87 -11.33
N LEU A 89 2.56 6.03 -11.19
CA LEU A 89 1.15 6.44 -11.27
C LEU A 89 0.82 7.50 -10.22
N ALA A 90 1.22 7.29 -8.97
CA ALA A 90 0.99 8.24 -7.88
C ALA A 90 1.61 9.61 -8.19
N LYS A 91 2.84 9.64 -8.73
CA LYS A 91 3.51 10.88 -9.16
C LYS A 91 2.73 11.57 -10.28
N ASN A 92 2.26 10.83 -11.28
CA ASN A 92 1.47 11.38 -12.37
C ASN A 92 0.15 11.99 -11.88
N ILE A 93 -0.54 11.30 -10.96
CA ILE A 93 -1.77 11.80 -10.31
C ILE A 93 -1.46 13.11 -9.57
N ASN A 94 -0.44 13.12 -8.71
CA ASN A 94 -0.06 14.30 -7.95
C ASN A 94 0.33 15.49 -8.84
N ASN A 95 1.01 15.23 -9.95
CA ASN A 95 1.35 16.28 -10.92
C ASN A 95 0.11 16.82 -11.65
N SER A 96 -0.83 15.95 -12.03
CA SER A 96 -2.09 16.34 -12.65
C SER A 96 -2.95 17.21 -11.72
N VAL A 97 -3.04 16.82 -10.44
CA VAL A 97 -3.73 17.60 -9.40
C VAL A 97 -3.07 18.97 -9.22
N LYS A 98 -1.74 19.03 -9.12
CA LYS A 98 -1.00 20.31 -9.01
C LYS A 98 -1.22 21.20 -10.23
N ASN A 99 -1.21 20.64 -11.44
CA ASN A 99 -1.45 21.40 -12.67
C ASN A 99 -2.88 21.93 -12.74
N SER A 100 -3.86 21.14 -12.34
CA SER A 100 -5.27 21.56 -12.26
C SER A 100 -5.46 22.66 -11.23
N ALA A 101 -4.85 22.53 -10.04
CA ALA A 101 -4.88 23.57 -9.02
C ALA A 101 -4.23 24.88 -9.48
N LYS A 102 -3.13 24.81 -10.24
CA LYS A 102 -2.50 25.99 -10.86
C LYS A 102 -3.44 26.67 -11.86
N LYS A 103 -4.07 25.91 -12.76
CA LYS A 103 -5.04 26.44 -13.74
C LYS A 103 -6.23 27.12 -13.04
N LEU A 104 -6.77 26.51 -11.98
CA LEU A 104 -7.85 27.09 -11.18
C LEU A 104 -7.44 28.40 -10.48
N LYS A 105 -6.23 28.47 -9.92
CA LYS A 105 -5.71 29.72 -9.32
C LYS A 105 -5.58 30.84 -10.34
N ILE A 106 -5.09 30.54 -11.55
CA ILE A 106 -4.99 31.51 -12.65
C ILE A 106 -6.38 31.98 -13.06
N GLY A 107 -7.32 31.06 -13.29
CA GLY A 107 -8.70 31.36 -13.64
C GLY A 107 -9.39 32.25 -12.60
N LYS A 108 -9.23 31.95 -11.30
CA LYS A 108 -9.77 32.76 -10.20
C LYS A 108 -9.16 34.17 -10.18
N LYS A 109 -7.87 34.32 -10.48
CA LYS A 109 -7.20 35.63 -10.54
C LYS A 109 -7.67 36.47 -11.73
N SER A 110 -7.86 35.85 -12.90
CA SER A 110 -8.40 36.50 -14.10
C SER A 110 -9.87 36.91 -13.90
N PHE A 111 -10.69 36.04 -13.32
CA PHE A 111 -12.09 36.34 -13.01
C PHE A 111 -12.22 37.50 -12.01
N LYS A 112 -11.38 37.54 -10.96
CA LYS A 112 -11.35 38.64 -10.00
C LYS A 112 -10.98 39.98 -10.64
N LYS A 113 -10.10 39.99 -11.65
CA LYS A 113 -9.76 41.21 -12.42
C LYS A 113 -10.93 41.69 -13.27
N LEU A 114 -11.62 40.79 -13.96
CA LEU A 114 -12.80 41.14 -14.77
C LEU A 114 -13.94 41.71 -13.91
N LEU A 115 -14.16 41.14 -12.74
CA LEU A 115 -15.20 41.59 -11.81
C LEU A 115 -14.93 42.99 -11.24
N HIS A 116 -13.66 43.41 -11.14
CA HIS A 116 -13.27 44.77 -10.74
C HIS A 116 -13.34 45.80 -11.88
N LEU A 117 -13.32 45.36 -13.14
CA LEU A 117 -13.48 46.23 -14.32
C LEU A 117 -14.95 46.53 -14.63
N TYR A 118 -15.86 45.67 -14.15
CA TYR A 118 -17.30 45.78 -14.37
C TYR A 118 -18.05 46.52 -13.24
N LYS A 119 -17.32 46.99 -12.23
CA LYS A 119 -17.84 47.71 -11.06
C LYS A 119 -17.25 49.10 -11.02
#